data_AF-A0A3F3Q7S5-F1
#
_entry.id   AF-A0A3F3Q7S5-F1
#
_cell.length_a   1.000
_cell.length_b   1.000
_cell.length_c   1.000
_cell.angle_alpha   90.00
_cell.angle_beta   90.00
_cell.angle_gamma   90.00
#
_symmetry.space_group_name_H-M   'P 1'
#
loop_
_entity.id
_entity.type
_entity.pdbx_description
1 polymer ?
#
loop_
_entity_poly.entity_id
_entity_poly.type
_entity_poly.pdbx_seq_one_letter_code
_entity_poly.pdbx_strand_id
1 'polypeptide(L)'
;MNPFDELPCEILSIIITEAADWVALESLLQVSSRVRGPFAGDGETPGNCEAIYIVKSILTENTMMHHELHGLFCKCIALRQSSLAVTSLEQFRSGDYDQLSVAFNSSISQASLREMVHVGANIQRLACACLTTFLSRIRGIKPRYLTPSGDAPYEPREAGPPSWIEEFRVYRALWHFQFYSDLLGAAERLDFPQEDLELLRTKPLAWDNPSRKMMSELLSVNEWLWGMFCEKEFSPTKLPAAMIYPNSYPEYVDPLPDPSQLQDEYSVWAPPALPIIPSDDRGSYDFWGQGSEMVNRLRASNGLHISSVRIDYGTPSERGSVYCYSDNPMWREIGLKIWDDWRLYCLGLWYAFDHQGLRIENILCPDGSHISHGCSPKGNVQDFDYRLSFFFKPRVLARKEFY
;
A
#
# COMPACT_ATOMS: atom_id res chain seq x y z
N MET A 1 -34.47 -11.74 14.88
CA MET A 1 -33.21 -12.29 15.42
C MET A 1 -32.21 -12.35 14.29
N ASN A 2 -30.94 -12.05 14.57
CA ASN A 2 -29.89 -12.20 13.57
C ASN A 2 -29.58 -13.71 13.43
N PRO A 3 -29.54 -14.28 12.21
CA PRO A 3 -29.18 -15.69 12.01
C PRO A 3 -27.84 -16.10 12.65
N PHE A 4 -26.87 -15.18 12.75
CA PHE A 4 -25.57 -15.43 13.39
C PHE A 4 -25.67 -15.67 14.90
N ASP A 5 -26.72 -15.18 15.57
CA ASP A 5 -26.91 -15.44 17.00
C ASP A 5 -27.40 -16.87 17.28
N GLU A 6 -27.99 -17.54 16.29
CA GLU A 6 -28.47 -18.93 16.39
C GLU A 6 -27.37 -19.95 16.08
N LEU A 7 -26.25 -19.52 15.48
CA LEU A 7 -25.14 -20.40 15.15
C LEU A 7 -24.34 -20.83 16.39
N PRO A 8 -23.86 -22.08 16.45
CA PRO A 8 -22.89 -22.51 17.46
C PRO A 8 -21.59 -21.69 17.39
N CYS A 9 -20.92 -21.48 18.54
CA CYS A 9 -19.66 -20.73 18.62
C CYS A 9 -18.59 -21.34 17.69
N GLU A 10 -18.58 -22.66 17.55
CA GLU A 10 -17.64 -23.40 16.72
C GLU A 10 -17.79 -23.02 15.24
N ILE A 11 -19.03 -22.84 14.77
CA ILE A 11 -19.32 -22.43 13.40
C ILE A 11 -18.92 -20.97 13.18
N LEU A 12 -19.20 -20.09 14.14
CA LEU A 12 -18.76 -18.69 14.08
C LEU A 12 -17.24 -18.58 14.02
N SER A 13 -16.52 -19.36 14.84
CA SER A 13 -15.06 -19.41 14.83
C SER A 13 -14.51 -19.89 13.48
N ILE A 14 -15.13 -20.91 12.87
CA ILE A 14 -14.75 -21.38 11.52
C ILE A 14 -14.98 -20.26 10.50
N ILE A 15 -16.15 -19.62 10.50
CA ILE A 15 -16.46 -18.53 9.55
C ILE A 15 -15.44 -17.41 9.65
N ILE A 16 -15.11 -16.97 10.88
CA ILE A 16 -14.17 -15.88 11.10
C ILE A 16 -12.74 -16.27 10.68
N THR A 17 -12.33 -17.50 10.99
CA THR A 17 -10.99 -18.02 10.65
C THR A 17 -10.83 -18.19 9.14
N GLU A 18 -11.82 -18.74 8.46
CA GLU A 18 -11.79 -18.97 7.00
C GLU A 18 -11.93 -17.67 6.20
N ALA A 19 -12.70 -16.69 6.70
CA ALA A 19 -12.77 -15.38 6.06
C ALA A 19 -11.49 -14.57 6.29
N ALA A 20 -10.90 -14.68 7.48
CA ALA A 20 -9.71 -13.94 7.93
C ALA A 20 -9.74 -12.43 7.57
N ASP A 21 -10.92 -11.83 7.58
CA ASP A 21 -11.21 -10.50 7.05
C ASP A 21 -11.62 -9.57 8.21
N TRP A 22 -10.96 -8.41 8.33
CA TRP A 22 -11.24 -7.44 9.39
C TRP A 22 -12.60 -6.79 9.25
N VAL A 23 -13.01 -6.46 8.01
CA VAL A 23 -14.31 -5.86 7.71
C VAL A 23 -15.44 -6.85 7.98
N ALA A 24 -15.24 -8.13 7.67
CA ALA A 24 -16.18 -9.18 8.02
C ALA A 24 -16.35 -9.33 9.53
N LEU A 25 -15.23 -9.39 10.29
CA LEU A 25 -15.28 -9.46 11.75
C LEU A 25 -15.98 -8.23 12.35
N GLU A 26 -15.61 -7.03 11.92
CA GLU A 26 -16.25 -5.80 12.41
C GLU A 26 -17.76 -5.81 12.14
N SER A 27 -18.17 -6.21 10.93
CA SER A 27 -19.59 -6.32 10.57
C SER A 27 -20.29 -7.32 11.49
N LEU A 28 -19.68 -8.47 11.78
CA LEU A 28 -20.20 -9.45 12.72
C LEU A 28 -20.34 -8.90 14.14
N LEU A 29 -19.40 -8.08 14.62
CA LEU A 29 -19.53 -7.38 15.91
C LEU A 29 -20.73 -6.43 15.92
N GLN A 30 -21.05 -5.79 14.79
CA GLN A 30 -22.20 -4.88 14.69
C GLN A 30 -23.54 -5.61 14.60
N VAL A 31 -23.58 -6.83 14.09
CA VAL A 31 -24.85 -7.54 13.86
C VAL A 31 -25.12 -8.67 14.86
N SER A 32 -24.09 -9.38 15.35
CA SER A 32 -24.24 -10.53 16.27
C SER A 32 -23.88 -10.14 17.70
N SER A 33 -24.83 -10.30 18.60
CA SER A 33 -24.60 -10.10 20.04
C SER A 33 -23.63 -11.12 20.61
N ARG A 34 -23.62 -12.35 20.06
CA ARG A 34 -22.73 -13.44 20.47
C ARG A 34 -21.27 -13.15 20.15
N VAL A 35 -20.99 -12.68 18.94
CA VAL A 35 -19.63 -12.27 18.54
C VAL A 35 -19.22 -10.97 19.24
N ARG A 36 -20.17 -10.06 19.49
CA ARG A 36 -19.90 -8.80 20.22
C ARG A 36 -19.55 -9.02 21.69
N GLY A 37 -20.17 -9.99 22.36
CA GLY A 37 -20.03 -10.21 23.81
C GLY A 37 -18.58 -10.23 24.30
N PRO A 38 -17.68 -11.01 23.70
CA PRO A 38 -16.25 -11.04 24.04
C PRO A 38 -15.50 -9.69 23.91
N PHE A 39 -16.04 -8.73 23.15
CA PHE A 39 -15.46 -7.41 22.88
C PHE A 39 -16.24 -6.27 23.58
N ALA A 40 -17.21 -6.60 24.44
CA ALA A 40 -18.19 -5.63 24.97
C ALA A 40 -17.75 -4.89 26.25
N GLY A 41 -16.53 -5.13 26.73
CA GLY A 41 -16.00 -4.49 27.94
C GLY A 41 -15.69 -3.01 27.78
N ASP A 42 -15.53 -2.35 28.93
CA ASP A 42 -15.03 -0.98 29.03
C ASP A 42 -13.50 -0.92 28.87
N GLY A 43 -12.92 0.28 28.94
CA GLY A 43 -11.48 0.51 28.82
C GLY A 43 -10.62 -0.19 29.87
N GLU A 44 -11.22 -0.68 30.96
CA GLU A 44 -10.55 -1.29 32.10
C GLU A 44 -10.75 -2.81 32.15
N THR A 45 -11.80 -3.32 31.50
CA THR A 45 -12.14 -4.74 31.48
C THR A 45 -11.07 -5.54 30.73
N PRO A 46 -10.40 -6.52 31.39
CA PRO A 46 -9.40 -7.36 30.73
C PRO A 46 -9.96 -8.11 29.52
N GLY A 47 -9.10 -8.25 28.51
CA GLY A 47 -9.40 -8.90 27.25
C GLY A 47 -9.94 -10.32 27.45
N ASN A 48 -11.04 -10.62 26.77
CA ASN A 48 -11.64 -11.95 26.80
C ASN A 48 -10.77 -12.94 25.99
N CYS A 49 -10.53 -14.14 26.52
CA CYS A 49 -9.73 -15.17 25.84
C CYS A 49 -10.26 -15.52 24.44
N GLU A 50 -11.58 -15.53 24.25
CA GLU A 50 -12.23 -15.79 22.96
C GLU A 50 -11.99 -14.65 21.97
N ALA A 51 -12.12 -13.39 22.41
CA ALA A 51 -11.79 -12.23 21.58
C ALA A 51 -10.31 -12.22 21.16
N ILE A 52 -9.40 -12.51 22.12
CA ILE A 52 -7.97 -12.63 21.87
C ILE A 52 -7.69 -13.75 20.87
N TYR A 53 -8.34 -14.90 21.04
CA TYR A 53 -8.19 -16.03 20.11
C TYR A 53 -8.64 -15.65 18.71
N ILE A 54 -9.82 -15.04 18.56
CA ILE A 54 -10.34 -14.58 17.26
C ILE A 54 -9.37 -13.63 16.56
N VAL A 55 -8.88 -12.60 17.27
CA VAL A 55 -7.94 -11.62 16.70
C VAL A 55 -6.62 -12.30 16.34
N LYS A 56 -6.09 -13.21 17.18
CA LYS A 56 -4.88 -13.99 16.85
C LYS A 56 -5.07 -14.87 15.62
N SER A 57 -6.23 -15.50 15.46
CA SER A 57 -6.55 -16.29 14.29
C SER A 57 -6.53 -15.43 13.03
N ILE A 58 -7.18 -14.26 13.03
CA ILE A 58 -7.12 -13.34 11.87
C ILE A 58 -5.68 -12.91 11.58
N LEU A 59 -4.89 -12.54 12.59
CA LEU A 59 -3.48 -12.14 12.37
C LEU A 59 -2.62 -13.27 11.77
N THR A 60 -3.00 -14.53 12.01
CA THR A 60 -2.28 -15.71 11.55
C THR A 60 -2.75 -16.16 10.17
N GLU A 61 -4.06 -16.14 9.91
CA GLU A 61 -4.66 -16.65 8.67
C GLU A 61 -4.78 -15.57 7.58
N ASN A 62 -4.86 -14.29 7.95
CA ASN A 62 -4.92 -13.20 6.98
C ASN A 62 -3.55 -13.02 6.32
N THR A 63 -3.49 -13.31 5.02
CA THR A 63 -2.29 -13.22 4.19
C THR A 63 -1.69 -11.81 4.12
N MET A 64 -2.49 -10.76 4.32
CA MET A 64 -1.99 -9.38 4.42
C MET A 64 -1.28 -9.12 5.74
N MET A 65 -1.62 -9.82 6.83
CA MET A 65 -1.00 -9.61 8.15
C MET A 65 0.37 -10.30 8.28
N HIS A 66 0.76 -11.10 7.29
CA HIS A 66 2.09 -11.67 7.21
C HIS A 66 3.15 -10.59 6.92
N HIS A 67 4.43 -10.99 6.88
CA HIS A 67 5.55 -10.10 6.53
C HIS A 67 5.58 -8.79 7.34
N GLU A 68 5.64 -8.93 8.67
CA GLU A 68 5.83 -7.85 9.65
C GLU A 68 4.59 -6.97 9.93
N LEU A 69 3.49 -7.10 9.16
CA LEU A 69 2.28 -6.29 9.41
C LEU A 69 1.55 -6.67 10.70
N HIS A 70 1.53 -7.95 11.09
CA HIS A 70 1.11 -8.36 12.45
C HIS A 70 1.99 -7.72 13.54
N GLY A 71 3.27 -7.50 13.27
CA GLY A 71 4.18 -6.84 14.19
C GLY A 71 3.81 -5.37 14.40
N LEU A 72 3.42 -4.67 13.34
CA LEU A 72 2.88 -3.30 13.45
C LEU A 72 1.58 -3.28 14.25
N PHE A 73 0.68 -4.23 14.00
CA PHE A 73 -0.54 -4.39 14.78
C PHE A 73 -0.24 -4.55 16.29
N CYS A 74 0.69 -5.45 16.63
CA CYS A 74 1.13 -5.68 18.01
C CYS A 74 1.73 -4.41 18.64
N LYS A 75 2.55 -3.68 17.90
CA LYS A 75 3.13 -2.42 18.37
C LYS A 75 2.05 -1.34 18.60
N CYS A 76 1.06 -1.24 17.72
CA CYS A 76 -0.09 -0.33 17.91
C CYS A 76 -0.86 -0.68 19.20
N ILE A 77 -1.10 -1.98 19.45
CA ILE A 77 -1.69 -2.44 20.71
C ILE A 77 -0.88 -1.96 21.90
N ALA A 78 0.44 -2.21 21.90
CA ALA A 78 1.30 -1.85 23.01
C ALA A 78 1.24 -0.33 23.30
N LEU A 79 1.28 0.50 22.26
CA LEU A 79 1.21 1.97 22.37
C LEU A 79 -0.12 2.47 22.93
N ARG A 80 -1.22 1.74 22.72
CA ARG A 80 -2.55 2.08 23.25
C ARG A 80 -2.77 1.62 24.69
N GLN A 81 -1.90 0.77 25.23
CA GLN A 81 -2.03 0.33 26.61
C GLN A 81 -1.65 1.44 27.59
N SER A 82 -2.49 1.62 28.62
CA SER A 82 -2.24 2.54 29.73
C SER A 82 -1.05 2.08 30.60
N SER A 83 -0.80 0.77 30.66
CA SER A 83 0.30 0.16 31.41
C SER A 83 1.67 0.28 30.74
N LEU A 84 1.74 0.77 29.49
CA LEU A 84 3.01 0.93 28.80
C LEU A 84 3.88 1.96 29.54
N ALA A 85 5.06 1.54 29.98
CA ALA A 85 5.99 2.33 30.78
C ALA A 85 7.33 2.51 30.04
N VAL A 86 7.28 3.11 28.86
CA VAL A 86 8.48 3.56 28.12
C VAL A 86 8.61 5.08 28.23
N THR A 87 9.84 5.57 28.27
CA THR A 87 10.15 6.99 28.47
C THR A 87 10.88 7.61 27.29
N SER A 88 11.20 6.85 26.24
CA SER A 88 11.87 7.37 25.04
C SER A 88 11.62 6.50 23.82
N LEU A 89 11.88 7.07 22.64
CA LEU A 89 11.77 6.37 21.37
C LEU A 89 12.77 5.21 21.27
N GLU A 90 13.99 5.39 21.80
CA GLU A 90 15.02 4.34 21.84
C GLU A 90 14.59 3.16 22.71
N GLN A 91 14.04 3.43 23.90
CA GLN A 91 13.54 2.38 24.78
C GLN A 91 12.41 1.60 24.11
N PHE A 92 11.49 2.28 23.44
CA PHE A 92 10.41 1.62 22.69
C PHE A 92 10.97 0.74 21.56
N ARG A 93 11.94 1.22 20.78
CA ARG A 93 12.59 0.46 19.70
C ARG A 93 13.32 -0.79 20.19
N SER A 94 13.85 -0.75 21.40
CA SER A 94 14.58 -1.88 22.00
C SER A 94 13.68 -3.00 22.54
N GLY A 95 12.36 -2.77 22.61
CA GLY A 95 11.41 -3.75 23.15
C GLY A 95 10.83 -4.68 22.09
N ASP A 96 10.46 -5.89 22.52
CA ASP A 96 9.89 -6.96 21.69
C ASP A 96 8.37 -6.80 21.47
N TYR A 97 7.92 -5.58 21.16
CA TYR A 97 6.48 -5.25 21.04
C TYR A 97 5.82 -5.73 19.74
N ASP A 98 6.59 -6.30 18.81
CA ASP A 98 6.09 -6.93 17.59
C ASP A 98 5.58 -8.36 17.80
N GLN A 99 5.96 -9.00 18.90
CA GLN A 99 5.59 -10.40 19.16
C GLN A 99 4.14 -10.53 19.66
N LEU A 100 3.38 -11.44 19.03
CA LEU A 100 2.01 -11.77 19.45
C LEU A 100 1.95 -12.24 20.92
N SER A 101 2.95 -13.00 21.37
CA SER A 101 3.03 -13.44 22.77
C SER A 101 3.08 -12.25 23.72
N VAL A 102 3.90 -11.23 23.43
CA VAL A 102 4.05 -10.03 24.27
C VAL A 102 2.78 -9.16 24.21
N ALA A 103 2.24 -8.94 23.01
CA ALA A 103 1.07 -8.08 22.81
C ALA A 103 -0.21 -8.63 23.46
N PHE A 104 -0.35 -9.96 23.56
CA PHE A 104 -1.56 -10.60 24.11
C PHE A 104 -1.38 -11.22 25.50
N ASN A 105 -0.15 -11.28 26.03
CA ASN A 105 0.08 -11.61 27.45
C ASN A 105 0.04 -10.36 28.35
N SER A 106 0.10 -9.17 27.76
CA SER A 106 -0.16 -7.90 28.45
C SER A 106 -1.67 -7.72 28.70
N SER A 107 -2.03 -6.93 29.71
CA SER A 107 -3.41 -6.65 30.15
C SER A 107 -4.22 -5.84 29.13
N ILE A 108 -4.30 -6.30 27.88
CA ILE A 108 -5.09 -5.66 26.83
C ILE A 108 -6.56 -5.63 27.25
N SER A 109 -7.22 -4.49 27.11
CA SER A 109 -8.64 -4.38 27.43
C SER A 109 -9.52 -4.85 26.28
N GLN A 110 -10.77 -5.22 26.57
CA GLN A 110 -11.74 -5.55 25.53
C GLN A 110 -12.02 -4.36 24.60
N ALA A 111 -12.03 -3.14 25.15
CA ALA A 111 -12.18 -1.93 24.35
C ALA A 111 -11.01 -1.74 23.37
N SER A 112 -9.76 -1.91 23.82
CA SER A 112 -8.58 -1.81 22.94
C SER A 112 -8.60 -2.89 21.85
N LEU A 113 -9.00 -4.12 22.17
CA LEU A 113 -9.18 -5.18 21.16
C LEU A 113 -10.22 -4.78 20.11
N ARG A 114 -11.37 -4.27 20.54
CA ARG A 114 -12.44 -3.82 19.64
C ARG A 114 -11.98 -2.67 18.74
N GLU A 115 -11.26 -1.70 19.29
CA GLU A 115 -10.68 -0.59 18.53
C GLU A 115 -9.66 -1.08 17.49
N MET A 116 -8.85 -2.08 17.83
CA MET A 116 -7.89 -2.64 16.86
C MET A 116 -8.57 -3.41 15.73
N VAL A 117 -9.70 -4.07 15.99
CA VAL A 117 -10.55 -4.66 14.93
C VAL A 117 -11.09 -3.56 14.03
N HIS A 118 -11.58 -2.46 14.60
CA HIS A 118 -12.05 -1.31 13.83
C HIS A 118 -10.94 -0.71 12.96
N VAL A 119 -9.72 -0.56 13.50
CA VAL A 119 -8.56 -0.08 12.76
C VAL A 119 -8.17 -1.01 11.62
N GLY A 120 -8.14 -2.32 11.85
CA GLY A 120 -7.88 -3.30 10.79
C GLY A 120 -8.90 -3.20 9.66
N ALA A 121 -10.18 -3.06 10.02
CA ALA A 121 -11.27 -2.90 9.07
C ALA A 121 -11.18 -1.56 8.31
N ASN A 122 -10.80 -0.49 9.00
CA ASN A 122 -10.57 0.83 8.40
C ASN A 122 -9.46 0.78 7.34
N ILE A 123 -8.32 0.17 7.70
CA ILE A 123 -7.18 -0.01 6.79
C ILE A 123 -7.57 -0.82 5.56
N GLN A 124 -8.30 -1.92 5.73
CA GLN A 124 -8.77 -2.74 4.61
C GLN A 124 -9.68 -1.94 3.66
N ARG A 125 -10.63 -1.16 4.18
CA ARG A 125 -11.49 -0.29 3.37
C ARG A 125 -10.69 0.76 2.60
N LEU A 126 -9.76 1.44 3.28
CA LEU A 126 -8.87 2.43 2.65
C LEU A 126 -7.99 1.79 1.58
N ALA A 127 -7.47 0.58 1.81
CA ALA A 127 -6.68 -0.14 0.82
C ALA A 127 -7.50 -0.45 -0.45
N CYS A 128 -8.72 -0.95 -0.28
CA CYS A 128 -9.63 -1.23 -1.39
C CYS A 128 -9.96 0.05 -2.19
N ALA A 129 -10.27 1.15 -1.50
CA ALA A 129 -10.56 2.44 -2.13
C ALA A 129 -9.35 3.02 -2.89
N CYS A 130 -8.15 2.92 -2.28
CA CYS A 130 -6.88 3.36 -2.85
C CYS A 130 -6.57 2.61 -4.15
N LEU A 131 -6.61 1.27 -4.12
CA LEU A 131 -6.35 0.43 -5.28
C LEU A 131 -7.38 0.64 -6.38
N THR A 132 -8.66 0.76 -6.03
CA THR A 132 -9.73 1.06 -6.99
C THR A 132 -9.48 2.40 -7.69
N THR A 133 -9.08 3.42 -6.93
CA THR A 133 -8.75 4.74 -7.46
C THR A 133 -7.54 4.68 -8.38
N PHE A 134 -6.45 4.02 -7.96
CA PHE A 134 -5.27 3.87 -8.80
C PHE A 134 -5.58 3.09 -10.08
N LEU A 135 -6.35 2.00 -10.00
CA LEU A 135 -6.79 1.21 -11.16
C LEU A 135 -7.62 2.06 -12.13
N SER A 136 -8.59 2.81 -11.61
CA SER A 136 -9.41 3.73 -12.41
C SER A 136 -8.55 4.77 -13.14
N ARG A 137 -7.59 5.38 -12.43
CA ARG A 137 -6.65 6.36 -12.99
C ARG A 137 -5.78 5.75 -14.09
N ILE A 138 -5.21 4.55 -13.91
CA ILE A 138 -4.37 3.93 -14.95
C ILE A 138 -5.18 3.48 -16.16
N ARG A 139 -6.40 2.95 -15.98
CA ARG A 139 -7.27 2.51 -17.08
C ARG A 139 -7.74 3.69 -17.94
N GLY A 140 -7.80 4.89 -17.36
CA GLY A 140 -8.06 6.13 -18.09
C GLY A 140 -6.91 6.59 -19.00
N ILE A 141 -5.70 6.02 -18.87
CA ILE A 141 -4.52 6.45 -19.62
C ILE A 141 -4.48 5.70 -20.95
N LYS A 142 -4.27 6.45 -22.04
CA LYS A 142 -4.12 5.93 -23.41
C LYS A 142 -2.67 6.11 -23.86
N PRO A 143 -1.75 5.21 -23.47
CA PRO A 143 -0.35 5.32 -23.84
C PRO A 143 -0.16 5.18 -25.37
N ARG A 144 0.93 5.78 -25.87
CA ARG A 144 1.37 5.63 -27.26
C ARG A 144 2.82 5.21 -27.29
N TYR A 145 3.23 4.61 -28.40
CA TYR A 145 4.58 4.15 -28.63
C TYR A 145 5.12 4.71 -29.97
N LEU A 146 6.44 4.82 -30.08
CA LEU A 146 7.13 5.33 -31.26
C LEU A 146 7.31 4.23 -32.30
N THR A 147 6.93 4.53 -33.53
CA THR A 147 7.19 3.71 -34.72
C THR A 147 8.07 4.46 -35.71
N PRO A 148 8.74 3.78 -36.66
CA PRO A 148 9.44 4.46 -37.75
C PRO A 148 8.55 5.40 -38.57
N SER A 149 7.23 5.15 -38.57
CA SER A 149 6.20 5.93 -39.28
C SER A 149 5.53 7.04 -38.45
N GLY A 150 5.87 7.21 -37.17
CA GLY A 150 5.22 8.17 -36.27
C GLY A 150 4.75 7.55 -34.95
N ASP A 151 3.84 8.19 -34.23
CA ASP A 151 3.27 7.65 -32.99
C ASP A 151 2.08 6.72 -33.26
N ALA A 152 2.01 5.62 -32.53
CA ALA A 152 0.92 4.64 -32.63
C ALA A 152 0.28 4.41 -31.24
N PRO A 153 -1.04 4.16 -31.16
CA PRO A 153 -1.69 3.83 -29.91
C PRO A 153 -1.16 2.49 -29.38
N TYR A 154 -0.75 2.47 -28.11
CA TYR A 154 -0.54 1.22 -27.40
C TYR A 154 -1.85 0.87 -26.72
N GLU A 155 -2.40 -0.31 -27.01
CA GLU A 155 -3.55 -0.85 -26.31
C GLU A 155 -3.04 -1.63 -25.09
N PRO A 156 -3.19 -1.11 -23.86
CA PRO A 156 -2.80 -1.85 -22.66
C PRO A 156 -3.60 -3.13 -22.55
N ARG A 157 -2.94 -4.18 -22.06
CA ARG A 157 -3.63 -5.42 -21.68
C ARG A 157 -4.30 -5.21 -20.33
N GLU A 158 -5.47 -5.81 -20.14
CA GLU A 158 -6.10 -5.82 -18.83
C GLU A 158 -5.36 -6.82 -17.93
N ALA A 159 -4.65 -6.31 -16.93
CA ALA A 159 -3.92 -7.15 -15.96
C ALA A 159 -4.86 -7.81 -14.93
N GLY A 160 -6.13 -7.40 -14.87
CA GLY A 160 -7.12 -7.91 -13.94
C GLY A 160 -7.14 -7.13 -12.61
N PRO A 161 -7.74 -7.71 -11.54
CA PRO A 161 -7.78 -7.10 -10.20
C PRO A 161 -6.37 -6.91 -9.63
N PRO A 162 -6.22 -6.12 -8.54
CA PRO A 162 -4.94 -5.99 -7.84
C PRO A 162 -4.38 -7.37 -7.46
N SER A 163 -3.09 -7.58 -7.65
CA SER A 163 -2.44 -8.79 -7.13
C SER A 163 -2.22 -8.69 -5.63
N TRP A 164 -2.01 -9.84 -4.97
CA TRP A 164 -1.71 -9.89 -3.53
C TRP A 164 -0.61 -8.91 -3.12
N ILE A 165 0.48 -8.84 -3.89
CA ILE A 165 1.61 -7.98 -3.54
C ILE A 165 1.30 -6.49 -3.71
N GLU A 166 0.44 -6.13 -4.67
CA GLU A 166 -0.03 -4.76 -4.88
C GLU A 166 -0.88 -4.30 -3.69
N GLU A 167 -1.78 -5.18 -3.25
CA GLU A 167 -2.61 -4.93 -2.06
C GLU A 167 -1.78 -4.85 -0.79
N PHE A 168 -0.88 -5.80 -0.57
CA PHE A 168 0.03 -5.81 0.58
C PHE A 168 0.82 -4.51 0.71
N ARG A 169 1.28 -3.91 -0.39
CA ARG A 169 2.03 -2.63 -0.36
C ARG A 169 1.18 -1.48 0.15
N VAL A 170 -0.10 -1.45 -0.20
CA VAL A 170 -1.04 -0.43 0.30
C VAL A 170 -1.36 -0.67 1.77
N TYR A 171 -1.61 -1.93 2.17
CA TYR A 171 -1.77 -2.30 3.58
C TYR A 171 -0.56 -1.90 4.41
N ARG A 172 0.65 -2.22 3.94
CA ARG A 172 1.89 -1.85 4.58
C ARG A 172 1.93 -0.34 4.79
N ALA A 173 1.72 0.44 3.74
CA ALA A 173 1.75 1.89 3.87
C ALA A 173 0.76 2.42 4.92
N LEU A 174 -0.49 1.94 4.90
CA LEU A 174 -1.53 2.34 5.84
C LEU A 174 -1.22 1.92 7.28
N TRP A 175 -0.71 0.70 7.50
CA TRP A 175 -0.28 0.26 8.83
C TRP A 175 0.86 1.10 9.40
N HIS A 176 1.80 1.55 8.56
CA HIS A 176 2.86 2.46 9.00
C HIS A 176 2.31 3.85 9.38
N PHE A 177 1.31 4.36 8.68
CA PHE A 177 0.65 5.61 9.06
C PHE A 177 -0.14 5.48 10.36
N GLN A 178 -0.89 4.38 10.52
CA GLN A 178 -1.60 4.09 11.76
C GLN A 178 -0.63 3.96 12.94
N PHE A 179 0.44 3.20 12.77
CA PHE A 179 1.46 3.05 13.80
C PHE A 179 2.12 4.37 14.16
N TYR A 180 2.43 5.22 13.16
CA TYR A 180 2.98 6.55 13.42
C TYR A 180 2.02 7.40 14.27
N SER A 181 0.73 7.42 13.93
CA SER A 181 -0.32 8.10 14.70
C SER A 181 -0.35 7.64 16.16
N ASP A 182 -0.37 6.32 16.37
CA ASP A 182 -0.36 5.71 17.70
C ASP A 182 0.93 6.02 18.47
N LEU A 183 2.08 6.05 17.78
CA LEU A 183 3.37 6.34 18.39
C LEU A 183 3.46 7.80 18.82
N LEU A 184 3.02 8.73 17.98
CA LEU A 184 3.01 10.15 18.32
C LEU A 184 2.07 10.42 19.50
N GLY A 185 0.85 9.88 19.47
CA GLY A 185 -0.10 10.02 20.57
C GLY A 185 0.40 9.40 21.88
N ALA A 186 1.07 8.24 21.81
CA ALA A 186 1.68 7.61 22.98
C ALA A 186 2.90 8.40 23.49
N ALA A 187 3.75 8.92 22.61
CA ALA A 187 4.90 9.72 22.98
C ALA A 187 4.50 11.00 23.72
N GLU A 188 3.42 11.66 23.28
CA GLU A 188 2.85 12.81 23.97
C GLU A 188 2.23 12.42 25.31
N ARG A 189 1.48 11.31 25.37
CA ARG A 189 0.86 10.80 26.60
C ARG A 189 1.88 10.38 27.67
N LEU A 190 3.04 9.87 27.24
CA LEU A 190 4.10 9.36 28.11
C LEU A 190 5.22 10.38 28.36
N ASP A 191 5.02 11.64 27.96
CA ASP A 191 5.99 12.73 28.13
C ASP A 191 7.40 12.37 27.61
N PHE A 192 7.49 11.85 26.39
CA PHE A 192 8.79 11.56 25.75
C PHE A 192 9.66 12.83 25.67
N PRO A 193 11.00 12.69 25.64
CA PRO A 193 11.90 13.82 25.48
C PRO A 193 11.51 14.70 24.29
N GLN A 194 11.62 16.02 24.44
CA GLN A 194 11.27 16.96 23.38
C GLN A 194 12.01 16.66 22.07
N GLU A 195 13.26 16.19 22.15
CA GLU A 195 14.06 15.79 20.99
C GLU A 195 13.40 14.65 20.19
N ASP A 196 12.80 13.67 20.88
CA ASP A 196 12.08 12.56 20.24
C ASP A 196 10.76 13.05 19.62
N LEU A 197 10.02 13.93 20.31
CA LEU A 197 8.78 14.52 19.79
C LEU A 197 9.04 15.37 18.53
N GLU A 198 10.08 16.22 18.56
CA GLU A 198 10.50 17.01 17.40
C GLU A 198 10.97 16.11 16.25
N LEU A 199 11.69 15.02 16.55
CA LEU A 199 12.09 14.04 15.54
C LEU A 199 10.87 13.40 14.87
N LEU A 200 9.87 12.96 15.66
CA LEU A 200 8.65 12.34 15.13
C LEU A 200 7.86 13.33 14.26
N ARG A 201 7.67 14.58 14.74
CA ARG A 201 6.92 15.61 14.00
C ARG A 201 7.62 16.06 12.72
N THR A 202 8.95 16.19 12.74
CA THR A 202 9.71 16.68 11.57
C THR A 202 10.09 15.58 10.60
N LYS A 203 10.18 14.33 11.07
CA LYS A 203 10.51 13.15 10.26
C LYS A 203 9.60 11.98 10.66
N PRO A 204 8.35 11.97 10.21
CA PRO A 204 7.35 10.96 10.60
C PRO A 204 7.73 9.51 10.28
N LEU A 205 8.68 9.30 9.36
CA LEU A 205 9.20 7.98 9.01
C LEU A 205 10.61 7.69 9.58
N ALA A 206 11.19 8.60 10.35
CA ALA A 206 12.48 8.37 10.98
C ALA A 206 12.42 7.24 12.01
N TRP A 207 11.24 6.88 12.52
CA TRP A 207 11.11 5.86 13.54
C TRP A 207 11.58 4.48 13.04
N ASP A 208 11.25 4.10 11.80
CA ASP A 208 11.57 2.78 11.21
C ASP A 208 12.74 2.83 10.22
N ASN A 209 13.17 4.04 9.83
CA ASN A 209 14.13 4.26 8.75
C ASN A 209 13.80 3.40 7.51
N PRO A 210 12.57 3.53 6.96
CA PRO A 210 12.09 2.61 5.94
C PRO A 210 13.02 2.66 4.73
N SER A 211 13.23 1.49 4.13
CA SER A 211 14.03 1.42 2.92
C SER A 211 13.49 2.38 1.85
N ARG A 212 14.37 2.93 1.00
CA ARG A 212 13.97 3.84 -0.10
C ARG A 212 12.83 3.28 -0.97
N LYS A 213 12.71 1.94 -1.05
CA LYS A 213 11.67 1.22 -1.79
C LYS A 213 10.30 1.42 -1.14
N MET A 214 10.23 1.15 0.16
CA MET A 214 9.03 1.29 0.97
C MET A 214 8.61 2.76 1.10
N MET A 215 9.58 3.68 1.16
CA MET A 215 9.33 5.12 1.09
C MET A 215 8.48 5.50 -0.13
N SER A 216 8.75 4.91 -1.29
CA SER A 216 8.01 5.22 -2.52
C SER A 216 6.56 4.73 -2.48
N GLU A 217 6.28 3.64 -1.76
CA GLU A 217 4.92 3.14 -1.53
C GLU A 217 4.16 4.06 -0.58
N LEU A 218 4.78 4.37 0.56
CA LEU A 218 4.24 5.30 1.56
C LEU A 218 3.85 6.62 0.89
N LEU A 219 4.77 7.23 0.14
CA LEU A 219 4.49 8.50 -0.53
C LEU A 219 3.39 8.39 -1.58
N SER A 220 3.21 7.24 -2.24
CA SER A 220 2.11 7.03 -3.19
C SER A 220 0.75 6.99 -2.49
N VAL A 221 0.66 6.23 -1.39
CA VAL A 221 -0.58 6.14 -0.61
C VAL A 221 -0.88 7.45 0.12
N ASN A 222 0.15 8.16 0.61
CA ASN A 222 -0.03 9.48 1.22
C ASN A 222 -0.58 10.51 0.22
N GLU A 223 -0.05 10.55 -1.01
CA GLU A 223 -0.56 11.44 -2.07
C GLU A 223 -2.04 11.14 -2.39
N TRP A 224 -2.41 9.85 -2.38
CA TRP A 224 -3.81 9.46 -2.53
C TRP A 224 -4.67 9.94 -1.36
N LEU A 225 -4.27 9.69 -0.11
CA LEU A 225 -4.98 10.15 1.09
C LEU A 225 -5.19 11.66 1.07
N TRP A 226 -4.14 12.44 0.82
CA TRP A 226 -4.23 13.90 0.68
C TRP A 226 -5.19 14.32 -0.42
N GLY A 227 -5.11 13.68 -1.59
CA GLY A 227 -5.96 14.00 -2.71
C GLY A 227 -7.44 13.69 -2.50
N MET A 228 -7.78 12.78 -1.57
CA MET A 228 -9.15 12.37 -1.29
C MET A 228 -9.77 13.09 -0.08
N PHE A 229 -8.97 13.41 0.95
CA PHE A 229 -9.49 13.87 2.24
C PHE A 229 -9.07 15.29 2.63
N CYS A 230 -8.06 15.86 1.99
CA CYS A 230 -7.60 17.21 2.30
C CYS A 230 -8.04 18.19 1.21
N GLU A 231 -8.60 19.34 1.61
CA GLU A 231 -8.86 20.42 0.66
C GLU A 231 -7.53 20.90 0.07
N LYS A 232 -7.35 20.69 -1.24
CA LYS A 232 -6.22 21.29 -1.95
C LYS A 232 -6.47 22.79 -2.04
N GLU A 233 -5.94 23.57 -1.09
CA GLU A 233 -5.54 24.97 -1.38
C GLU A 233 -4.34 24.91 -2.35
N PHE A 234 -4.59 24.46 -3.58
CA PHE A 234 -3.57 24.44 -4.61
C PHE A 234 -3.41 25.88 -5.12
N SER A 235 -2.45 26.61 -4.57
CA SER A 235 -1.95 27.82 -5.24
C SER A 235 -1.05 27.36 -6.41
N PRO A 236 -1.49 27.46 -7.68
CA PRO A 236 -0.75 26.90 -8.81
C PRO A 236 0.52 27.68 -9.12
N THR A 237 0.64 28.89 -8.59
CA THR A 237 1.70 29.83 -8.94
C THR A 237 2.89 29.67 -8.00
N LYS A 238 3.97 29.01 -8.45
CA LYS A 238 5.33 29.61 -8.55
C LYS A 238 6.51 28.66 -8.67
N LEU A 239 6.36 27.33 -8.64
CA LEU A 239 7.52 26.45 -8.82
C LEU A 239 7.25 25.39 -9.89
N PRO A 240 8.08 25.30 -10.94
CA PRO A 240 8.03 24.16 -11.84
C PRO A 240 8.26 22.90 -10.99
N ALA A 241 7.47 21.85 -11.24
CA ALA A 241 7.51 20.59 -10.50
C ALA A 241 8.90 19.94 -10.40
N ALA A 242 9.88 20.43 -11.19
CA ALA A 242 11.29 20.09 -11.13
C ALA A 242 12.07 20.68 -9.93
N MET A 243 11.48 21.61 -9.16
CA MET A 243 12.14 22.30 -8.03
C MET A 243 11.55 21.99 -6.64
N ILE A 244 10.60 21.05 -6.54
CA ILE A 244 10.19 20.56 -5.21
C ILE A 244 11.36 19.75 -4.66
N TYR A 245 12.08 20.31 -3.70
CA TYR A 245 13.23 19.67 -3.09
C TYR A 245 12.82 18.30 -2.51
N PRO A 246 13.59 17.22 -2.73
CA PRO A 246 13.31 15.88 -2.21
C PRO A 246 13.30 15.75 -0.68
N ASN A 247 13.60 16.83 0.05
CA ASN A 247 13.92 16.82 1.48
C ASN A 247 12.78 17.32 2.38
N SER A 248 11.68 17.84 1.82
CA SER A 248 10.46 18.08 2.60
C SER A 248 9.60 16.83 2.52
N TYR A 249 9.51 16.09 3.63
CA TYR A 249 8.48 15.07 3.77
C TYR A 249 7.12 15.77 3.56
N PRO A 250 6.24 15.24 2.70
CA PRO A 250 4.88 15.75 2.68
C PRO A 250 4.30 15.58 4.08
N GLU A 251 3.48 16.54 4.52
CA GLU A 251 2.63 16.34 5.70
C GLU A 251 1.86 15.02 5.49
N TYR A 252 1.65 14.23 6.55
CA TYR A 252 0.90 12.98 6.46
C TYR A 252 -0.53 13.23 6.89
N VAL A 253 -1.47 12.48 6.30
CA VAL A 253 -2.84 12.45 6.82
C VAL A 253 -2.82 11.64 8.12
N ASP A 254 -2.94 12.35 9.24
CA ASP A 254 -2.90 11.81 10.60
C ASP A 254 -4.01 12.47 11.44
N PRO A 255 -4.92 11.71 12.07
CA PRO A 255 -5.07 10.25 12.01
C PRO A 255 -5.54 9.75 10.63
N LEU A 256 -5.49 8.42 10.42
CA LEU A 256 -6.08 7.83 9.23
C LEU A 256 -7.58 8.19 9.14
N PRO A 257 -8.05 8.66 7.98
CA PRO A 257 -9.43 9.10 7.83
C PRO A 257 -10.39 7.91 7.80
N ASP A 258 -11.66 8.20 8.07
CA ASP A 258 -12.74 7.23 7.92
C ASP A 258 -13.19 7.18 6.44
N PRO A 259 -13.20 6.00 5.79
CA PRO A 259 -13.68 5.80 4.42
C PRO A 259 -15.10 6.31 4.16
N SER A 260 -15.94 6.44 5.18
CA SER A 260 -17.28 7.05 5.05
C SER A 260 -17.25 8.52 4.63
N GLN A 261 -16.11 9.20 4.76
CA GLN A 261 -15.89 10.56 4.27
C GLN A 261 -15.62 10.62 2.76
N LEU A 262 -15.38 9.48 2.11
CA LEU A 262 -15.19 9.42 0.67
C LEU A 262 -16.51 9.74 -0.05
N GLN A 263 -16.40 10.50 -1.15
CA GLN A 263 -17.58 10.87 -1.95
C GLN A 263 -18.18 9.69 -2.73
N ASP A 264 -17.32 8.75 -3.13
CA ASP A 264 -17.70 7.58 -3.92
C ASP A 264 -17.80 6.33 -3.02
N GLU A 265 -18.76 5.45 -3.33
CA GLU A 265 -18.84 4.12 -2.73
C GLU A 265 -17.79 3.19 -3.36
N TYR A 266 -16.94 2.59 -2.53
CA TYR A 266 -15.94 1.62 -2.95
C TYR A 266 -16.31 0.21 -2.50
N SER A 267 -16.17 -0.75 -3.42
CA SER A 267 -16.29 -2.17 -3.06
C SER A 267 -15.11 -2.57 -2.17
N VAL A 268 -15.42 -3.31 -1.11
CA VAL A 268 -14.43 -3.94 -0.23
C VAL A 268 -14.39 -5.41 -0.57
N TRP A 269 -13.18 -5.97 -0.71
CA TRP A 269 -12.99 -7.39 -0.94
C TRP A 269 -12.18 -8.02 0.19
N ALA A 270 -12.29 -9.34 0.30
CA ALA A 270 -11.51 -10.13 1.24
C ALA A 270 -10.05 -10.20 0.77
N PRO A 271 -9.08 -10.27 1.70
CA PRO A 271 -7.67 -10.42 1.37
C PRO A 271 -7.41 -11.56 0.37
N PRO A 272 -6.65 -11.34 -0.71
CA PRO A 272 -6.32 -12.38 -1.67
C PRO A 272 -5.42 -13.46 -1.05
N ALA A 273 -5.62 -14.71 -1.48
CA ALA A 273 -4.71 -15.80 -1.14
C ALA A 273 -3.29 -15.53 -1.69
N LEU A 274 -2.28 -16.09 -1.02
CA LEU A 274 -0.91 -16.03 -1.50
C LEU A 274 -0.81 -16.76 -2.87
N PRO A 275 -0.13 -16.15 -3.87
CA PRO A 275 0.01 -16.77 -5.17
C PRO A 275 0.88 -18.03 -5.07
N ILE A 276 0.48 -19.08 -5.77
CA ILE A 276 1.29 -20.30 -5.92
C ILE A 276 2.37 -19.99 -6.96
N ILE A 277 3.61 -19.82 -6.51
CA ILE A 277 4.74 -19.57 -7.39
C ILE A 277 5.23 -20.90 -7.98
N PRO A 278 5.28 -21.04 -9.32
CA PRO A 278 5.80 -22.24 -9.96
C PRO A 278 7.25 -22.50 -9.53
N SER A 279 7.56 -23.75 -9.23
CA SER A 279 8.92 -24.20 -8.91
C SER A 279 9.27 -25.45 -9.69
N ASP A 280 10.50 -25.53 -10.17
CA ASP A 280 11.09 -26.75 -10.72
C ASP A 280 12.40 -27.12 -9.99
N ASP A 281 13.12 -28.12 -10.49
CA ASP A 281 14.40 -28.60 -9.91
C ASP A 281 15.49 -27.51 -9.78
N ARG A 282 15.35 -26.36 -10.44
CA ARG A 282 16.28 -25.23 -10.35
C ARG A 282 15.78 -24.09 -9.44
N GLY A 283 14.58 -24.22 -8.86
CA GLY A 283 14.04 -23.28 -7.87
C GLY A 283 12.67 -22.70 -8.23
N SER A 284 12.20 -21.75 -7.42
CA SER A 284 10.98 -20.96 -7.69
C SER A 284 11.26 -19.87 -8.73
N TYR A 285 10.32 -19.70 -9.68
CA TYR A 285 10.41 -18.67 -10.72
C TYR A 285 9.31 -17.65 -10.53
N ASP A 286 9.56 -16.69 -9.64
CA ASP A 286 8.68 -15.54 -9.49
C ASP A 286 9.01 -14.44 -10.51
N PHE A 287 8.64 -14.69 -11.76
CA PHE A 287 8.96 -13.83 -12.88
C PHE A 287 8.29 -12.44 -12.79
N TRP A 288 7.07 -12.40 -12.24
CA TRP A 288 6.25 -11.19 -12.18
C TRP A 288 6.34 -10.46 -10.84
N GLY A 289 7.17 -10.97 -9.94
CA GLY A 289 7.45 -10.35 -8.67
C GLY A 289 6.28 -10.40 -7.67
N GLN A 290 5.46 -11.46 -7.73
CA GLN A 290 4.22 -11.63 -6.95
C GLN A 290 4.40 -12.50 -5.71
N GLY A 291 5.50 -13.23 -5.60
CA GLY A 291 5.83 -14.10 -4.48
C GLY A 291 6.20 -13.32 -3.23
N SER A 292 6.10 -14.00 -2.09
CA SER A 292 6.38 -13.44 -0.77
C SER A 292 7.82 -12.94 -0.60
N GLU A 293 8.79 -13.54 -1.30
CA GLU A 293 10.18 -13.06 -1.32
C GLU A 293 10.32 -11.64 -1.89
N MET A 294 9.34 -11.18 -2.67
CA MET A 294 9.39 -9.89 -3.36
C MET A 294 8.90 -8.72 -2.51
N VAL A 295 8.41 -8.99 -1.29
CA VAL A 295 7.99 -7.97 -0.32
C VAL A 295 9.08 -6.92 -0.10
N ASN A 296 10.35 -7.35 -0.05
CA ASN A 296 11.51 -6.50 0.24
C ASN A 296 12.51 -6.35 -0.93
N ARG A 297 12.31 -7.04 -2.06
CA ARG A 297 13.21 -6.96 -3.23
C ARG A 297 13.03 -5.68 -4.04
N LEU A 298 14.08 -5.31 -4.78
CA LEU A 298 14.06 -4.14 -5.67
C LEU A 298 13.21 -4.46 -6.91
N ARG A 299 12.35 -3.53 -7.31
CA ARG A 299 11.38 -3.73 -8.40
C ARG A 299 11.77 -3.04 -9.68
N ALA A 300 11.16 -3.49 -10.76
CA ALA A 300 11.03 -2.78 -12.01
C ALA A 300 10.66 -1.30 -11.85
N SER A 301 9.57 -1.06 -11.11
CA SER A 301 9.05 0.30 -10.87
C SER A 301 10.06 1.21 -10.18
N ASN A 302 11.00 0.67 -9.39
CA ASN A 302 12.09 1.44 -8.79
C ASN A 302 13.16 1.82 -9.82
N GLY A 303 13.35 1.03 -10.87
CA GLY A 303 14.18 1.45 -12.02
C GLY A 303 13.61 2.67 -12.76
N LEU A 304 12.30 2.92 -12.68
CA LEU A 304 11.61 4.03 -13.34
C LEU A 304 11.97 5.42 -12.80
N HIS A 305 12.82 5.53 -11.76
CA HIS A 305 13.30 6.82 -11.26
C HIS A 305 14.10 7.64 -12.29
N ILE A 306 14.51 7.02 -13.39
CA ILE A 306 15.28 7.64 -14.47
C ILE A 306 14.43 7.58 -15.74
N SER A 307 13.51 8.51 -15.90
CA SER A 307 12.86 8.72 -17.20
C SER A 307 13.13 10.12 -17.68
N SER A 308 13.69 10.24 -18.89
CA SER A 308 13.74 11.51 -19.57
C SER A 308 12.36 11.79 -20.14
N VAL A 309 11.58 12.68 -19.50
CA VAL A 309 10.34 13.12 -20.14
C VAL A 309 10.72 14.17 -21.17
N ARG A 310 10.79 13.75 -22.44
CA ARG A 310 10.93 14.68 -23.56
C ARG A 310 9.59 15.38 -23.75
N ILE A 311 9.46 16.58 -23.17
CA ILE A 311 8.29 17.43 -23.37
C ILE A 311 8.47 18.14 -24.71
N ASP A 312 7.58 17.89 -25.66
CA ASP A 312 7.57 18.55 -26.97
C ASP A 312 6.80 19.87 -26.83
N TYR A 313 7.52 21.00 -26.84
CA TYR A 313 6.94 22.35 -26.66
C TYR A 313 6.33 22.93 -27.96
N GLY A 314 5.99 22.09 -28.93
CA GLY A 314 5.24 22.50 -30.12
C GLY A 314 6.06 23.14 -31.25
N THR A 315 7.33 23.50 -31.04
CA THR A 315 8.24 23.96 -32.10
C THR A 315 9.40 22.96 -32.33
N PRO A 316 9.69 22.54 -33.58
CA PRO A 316 10.77 21.60 -33.88
C PRO A 316 12.16 22.03 -33.40
N SER A 317 12.36 23.34 -33.19
CA SER A 317 13.62 23.95 -32.74
C SER A 317 13.80 24.02 -31.22
N GLU A 318 12.78 23.74 -30.41
CA GLU A 318 12.83 23.84 -28.94
C GLU A 318 12.57 22.49 -28.24
N ARG A 319 12.99 21.40 -28.88
CA ARG A 319 12.98 20.06 -28.27
C ARG A 319 14.04 19.96 -27.16
N GLY A 320 13.72 20.48 -25.98
CA GLY A 320 14.50 20.26 -24.77
C GLY A 320 14.18 18.90 -24.16
N SER A 321 15.18 18.00 -24.06
CA SER A 321 15.07 16.86 -23.16
C SER A 321 15.22 17.37 -21.72
N VAL A 322 14.13 17.42 -20.96
CA VAL A 322 14.20 17.73 -19.53
C VAL A 322 14.38 16.43 -18.77
N TYR A 323 15.54 16.28 -18.13
CA TYR A 323 15.79 15.20 -17.18
C TYR A 323 15.10 15.54 -15.86
N CYS A 324 13.87 15.06 -15.66
CA CYS A 324 13.23 15.13 -14.36
C CYS A 324 13.66 13.92 -13.53
N TYR A 325 14.78 14.05 -12.83
CA TYR A 325 15.14 13.16 -11.74
C TYR A 325 14.35 13.56 -10.50
N SER A 326 13.19 12.96 -10.26
CA SER A 326 12.61 12.94 -8.91
C SER A 326 11.38 12.06 -8.85
N ASP A 327 11.13 11.55 -7.66
CA ASP A 327 9.84 11.02 -7.23
C ASP A 327 8.71 12.02 -7.52
N ASN A 328 8.08 11.89 -8.69
CA ASN A 328 7.09 12.82 -9.21
C ASN A 328 5.71 12.55 -8.57
N PRO A 329 5.04 13.56 -7.99
CA PRO A 329 3.68 13.41 -7.46
C PRO A 329 2.70 12.77 -8.46
N MET A 330 2.87 13.01 -9.76
CA MET A 330 2.04 12.41 -10.81
C MET A 330 2.14 10.87 -10.85
N TRP A 331 3.32 10.30 -10.56
CA TRP A 331 3.50 8.85 -10.50
C TRP A 331 2.87 8.25 -9.25
N ARG A 332 2.93 9.01 -8.16
CA ARG A 332 2.31 8.67 -6.88
C ARG A 332 0.79 8.64 -7.00
N GLU A 333 0.21 9.63 -7.68
CA GLU A 333 -1.23 9.71 -7.92
C GLU A 333 -1.81 8.52 -8.69
N ILE A 334 -1.02 7.84 -9.53
CA ILE A 334 -1.47 6.66 -10.28
C ILE A 334 -1.00 5.33 -9.66
N GLY A 335 -0.37 5.39 -8.48
CA GLY A 335 0.12 4.21 -7.78
C GLY A 335 1.26 3.49 -8.52
N LEU A 336 2.07 4.16 -9.34
CA LEU A 336 3.07 3.51 -10.20
C LEU A 336 4.06 2.63 -9.40
N LYS A 337 4.34 3.01 -8.15
CA LYS A 337 5.24 2.30 -7.23
C LYS A 337 4.56 1.15 -6.48
N ILE A 338 3.22 1.09 -6.54
CA ILE A 338 2.39 0.02 -5.99
C ILE A 338 2.33 -1.17 -6.94
N TRP A 339 2.37 -0.95 -8.26
CA TRP A 339 2.16 -1.99 -9.26
C TRP A 339 3.27 -3.06 -9.34
N ASP A 340 2.86 -4.29 -9.61
CA ASP A 340 3.75 -5.43 -9.86
C ASP A 340 4.26 -5.46 -11.32
N ASP A 341 5.19 -6.36 -11.60
CA ASP A 341 5.87 -6.38 -12.89
C ASP A 341 4.94 -6.89 -14.00
N TRP A 342 3.93 -7.70 -13.67
CA TRP A 342 2.88 -8.13 -14.61
C TRP A 342 2.02 -6.96 -15.06
N ARG A 343 1.54 -6.14 -14.13
CA ARG A 343 0.73 -4.97 -14.46
C ARG A 343 1.54 -3.96 -15.26
N LEU A 344 2.80 -3.72 -14.88
CA LEU A 344 3.68 -2.85 -15.65
C LEU A 344 3.93 -3.41 -17.08
N TYR A 345 4.05 -4.72 -17.23
CA TYR A 345 4.16 -5.37 -18.53
C TYR A 345 2.89 -5.17 -19.38
N CYS A 346 1.71 -5.38 -18.80
CA CYS A 346 0.41 -5.14 -19.44
C CYS A 346 0.21 -3.68 -19.86
N LEU A 347 0.77 -2.73 -19.11
CA LEU A 347 0.79 -1.31 -19.44
C LEU A 347 1.85 -0.94 -20.49
N GLY A 348 2.69 -1.89 -20.90
CA GLY A 348 3.77 -1.67 -21.84
C GLY A 348 4.96 -0.90 -21.26
N LEU A 349 5.07 -0.88 -19.92
CA LEU A 349 6.10 -0.20 -19.14
C LEU A 349 7.14 -1.16 -18.56
N TRP A 350 7.00 -2.46 -18.82
CA TRP A 350 7.98 -3.45 -18.42
C TRP A 350 8.13 -4.52 -19.49
N TYR A 351 9.25 -5.24 -19.42
CA TYR A 351 9.60 -6.30 -20.34
C TYR A 351 9.75 -7.61 -19.57
N ALA A 352 9.33 -8.69 -20.22
CA ALA A 352 9.49 -10.01 -19.66
C ALA A 352 10.99 -10.40 -19.75
N PHE A 353 11.71 -10.35 -18.62
CA PHE A 353 13.12 -10.75 -18.53
C PHE A 353 13.39 -11.70 -17.37
N ASP A 354 14.19 -12.73 -17.63
CA ASP A 354 14.69 -13.62 -16.60
C ASP A 354 15.94 -13.01 -15.92
N HIS A 355 15.85 -12.75 -14.62
CA HIS A 355 16.97 -12.29 -13.81
C HIS A 355 18.16 -13.27 -13.78
N GLN A 356 17.95 -14.54 -14.11
CA GLN A 356 19.00 -15.57 -14.14
C GLN A 356 19.71 -15.68 -15.50
N GLY A 357 19.29 -14.90 -16.52
CA GLY A 357 19.90 -14.92 -17.85
C GLY A 357 19.68 -16.22 -18.63
N LEU A 358 18.80 -17.11 -18.15
CA LEU A 358 18.40 -18.32 -18.84
C LEU A 358 17.28 -17.97 -19.84
N ARG A 359 17.37 -18.53 -21.05
CA ARG A 359 16.30 -18.41 -22.05
C ARG A 359 15.13 -19.29 -21.63
N ILE A 360 14.22 -18.77 -20.83
CA ILE A 360 12.97 -19.46 -20.49
C ILE A 360 12.00 -19.31 -21.66
N GLU A 361 11.97 -20.29 -22.55
CA GLU A 361 10.96 -20.36 -23.60
C GLU A 361 9.60 -20.68 -22.94
N ASN A 362 8.68 -19.70 -22.97
CA ASN A 362 7.32 -19.73 -22.40
C ASN A 362 7.24 -19.40 -20.91
N ILE A 363 7.06 -18.11 -20.63
CA ILE A 363 6.79 -17.59 -19.29
C ILE A 363 5.29 -17.70 -19.00
N LEU A 364 4.92 -18.40 -17.94
CA LEU A 364 3.56 -18.47 -17.43
C LEU A 364 3.16 -17.12 -16.83
N CYS A 365 2.00 -16.61 -17.22
CA CYS A 365 1.47 -15.35 -16.75
C CYS A 365 0.42 -15.56 -15.64
N PRO A 366 0.16 -14.56 -14.80
CA PRO A 366 -0.84 -14.68 -13.72
C PRO A 366 -2.27 -14.96 -14.24
N ASP A 367 -2.57 -14.60 -15.47
CA ASP A 367 -3.85 -14.89 -16.15
C ASP A 367 -3.91 -16.30 -16.77
N GLY A 368 -2.87 -17.12 -16.58
CA GLY A 368 -2.72 -18.46 -17.16
C GLY A 368 -2.23 -18.48 -18.61
N SER A 369 -2.04 -17.31 -19.23
CA SER A 369 -1.48 -17.22 -20.58
C SER A 369 0.04 -17.49 -20.58
N HIS A 370 0.59 -17.71 -21.77
CA HIS A 370 2.03 -17.92 -21.95
C HIS A 370 2.61 -16.86 -22.88
N ILE A 371 3.76 -16.31 -22.51
CA ILE A 371 4.46 -15.30 -23.28
C ILE A 371 5.85 -15.82 -23.64
N SER A 372 6.22 -15.73 -24.92
CA SER A 372 7.56 -16.09 -25.35
C SER A 372 8.59 -15.09 -24.80
N HIS A 373 9.76 -15.60 -24.41
CA HIS A 373 10.86 -14.77 -23.92
C HIS A 373 11.21 -13.65 -24.91
N GLY A 374 11.45 -12.44 -24.40
CA GLY A 374 11.78 -11.28 -25.23
C GLY A 374 10.58 -10.65 -25.95
N CYS A 375 9.35 -11.09 -25.68
CA CYS A 375 8.14 -10.33 -26.03
C CYS A 375 8.04 -9.05 -25.18
N SER A 376 8.96 -8.11 -25.40
CA SER A 376 8.84 -6.75 -24.91
C SER A 376 7.75 -6.03 -25.70
N PRO A 377 7.06 -5.05 -25.08
CA PRO A 377 6.48 -3.98 -25.87
C PRO A 377 7.58 -3.46 -26.79
N LYS A 378 7.38 -3.54 -28.12
CA LYS A 378 8.41 -3.22 -29.13
C LYS A 378 9.01 -1.84 -28.84
N GLY A 379 10.26 -1.75 -28.40
CA GLY A 379 10.84 -0.45 -28.06
C GLY A 379 12.30 -0.50 -27.65
N ASN A 380 13.07 0.48 -28.13
CA ASN A 380 14.35 0.88 -27.53
C ASN A 380 14.07 1.78 -26.29
N VAL A 381 15.11 2.21 -25.58
CA VAL A 381 14.98 3.09 -24.40
C VAL A 381 14.13 4.35 -24.68
N GLN A 382 14.13 4.87 -25.91
CA GLN A 382 13.35 6.06 -26.27
C GLN A 382 11.84 5.78 -26.33
N ASP A 383 11.45 4.58 -26.74
CA ASP A 383 10.03 4.19 -26.78
C ASP A 383 9.45 4.04 -25.36
N PHE A 384 10.26 3.50 -24.45
CA PHE A 384 9.90 3.38 -23.05
C PHE A 384 9.62 4.73 -22.40
N ASP A 385 10.57 5.68 -22.52
CA ASP A 385 10.40 7.05 -22.04
C ASP A 385 9.19 7.74 -22.67
N TYR A 386 8.96 7.49 -23.97
CA TYR A 386 7.82 8.04 -24.69
C TYR A 386 6.48 7.50 -24.18
N ARG A 387 6.34 6.20 -23.94
CA ARG A 387 5.14 5.60 -23.35
C ARG A 387 4.89 6.15 -21.96
N LEU A 388 5.93 6.19 -21.12
CA LEU A 388 5.83 6.71 -19.77
C LEU A 388 5.32 8.15 -19.81
N SER A 389 5.71 8.97 -20.79
CA SER A 389 5.22 10.36 -20.99
C SER A 389 3.68 10.50 -21.03
N PHE A 390 2.95 9.48 -21.49
CA PHE A 390 1.48 9.51 -21.54
C PHE A 390 0.82 9.29 -20.19
N PHE A 391 1.55 8.70 -19.24
CA PHE A 391 1.15 8.66 -17.84
C PHE A 391 1.31 10.05 -17.17
N PHE A 392 1.83 11.06 -17.88
CA PHE A 392 1.93 12.46 -17.44
C PHE A 392 1.03 13.43 -18.24
N LYS A 393 0.90 13.23 -19.56
CA LYS A 393 0.31 14.20 -20.51
C LYS A 393 -1.12 14.68 -20.19
N PRO A 394 -2.06 13.86 -19.67
CA PRO A 394 -3.43 14.31 -19.43
C PRO A 394 -3.56 15.52 -18.48
N ARG A 395 -2.57 15.78 -17.62
CA ARG A 395 -2.63 16.91 -16.65
C ARG A 395 -1.64 18.05 -16.92
N VAL A 396 -0.59 17.83 -17.72
CA VAL A 396 0.28 18.93 -18.19
C VAL A 396 -0.50 19.85 -19.13
N LEU A 397 -1.34 19.29 -20.01
CA LEU A 397 -2.18 20.05 -20.94
C LEU A 397 -3.35 20.80 -20.26
N ALA A 398 -3.68 20.47 -19.02
CA ALA A 398 -4.69 21.18 -18.21
C ALA A 398 -4.11 22.43 -17.51
N ARG A 399 -2.78 22.60 -17.49
CA ARG A 399 -2.12 23.76 -16.91
C ARG A 399 -1.93 24.82 -18.00
N LYS A 400 -2.65 25.95 -17.88
CA LYS A 400 -2.56 27.11 -18.79
C LYS A 400 -1.16 27.74 -18.86
N GLU A 401 -0.25 27.36 -17.97
CA GLU A 401 1.11 27.91 -17.84
C GLU A 401 2.11 27.32 -18.86
N PHE A 402 1.68 26.38 -19.69
CA PHE A 402 2.52 25.73 -20.71
C PHE A 402 2.02 25.97 -22.16
N TYR A 403 1.17 26.98 -22.36
CA TYR A 403 0.73 27.46 -23.68
C TYR A 403 1.25 28.87 -23.98
#